data_AF-A0A953YSI9-F1
#
_entry.id   AF-A0A953YSI9-F1
#
_cell.length_a   1.000
_cell.length_b   1.000
_cell.length_c   1.000
_cell.angle_alpha   90.00
_cell.angle_beta   90.00
_cell.angle_gamma   90.00
#
_symmetry.space_group_name_H-M   'P 1'
#
loop_
_entity.id
_entity.type
_entity.pdbx_description
1 polymer ?
#
loop_
_entity_poly.entity_id
_entity_poly.type
_entity_poly.pdbx_seq_one_letter_code
_entity_poly.pdbx_strand_id
1 'polypeptide(L)'
;MYRLILLVFVLAVFGFAAVGRLLLAPDAWWNWSALVLVAAGLASCSVGIKRLKLKREPKWYSLRPGMLAGCALLLLTAWFVARVPAPMGEGPAGEAVDATAFDQIWSERPIVLLSVGDSVSTGYGAPEGHGYFHLIRENADDTYPEMRGLDLAHVLPNIRVVRKAFNSTNSIQHLRDIQSLPSYPADTFGIVCITTGGIDLIHQYGKAAPVEGAMYGASWDVAEPWIENFRERLDTMVDTLAQKFPGGCAVMLATIYEPTDGVGDIENAGPLFWMPAWPDGKRIHTAFNDALIACADAHAYVHTVDVYETMLGHGIHCRDEENEHYVSDDPNYWFFYNLEDPNQRGYDAIRRVFLNAIIGALRFEPGFDVPPDLSQ
;
A
#
# COMPACT_ATOMS: atom_id res chain seq x y z
N MET A 1 -45.28 5.80 21.01
CA MET A 1 -44.18 6.56 21.63
C MET A 1 -42.84 5.83 21.50
N TYR A 2 -42.67 4.63 22.08
CA TYR A 2 -41.42 3.84 22.01
C TYR A 2 -40.82 3.65 20.60
N ARG A 3 -41.64 3.33 19.58
CA ARG A 3 -41.16 3.15 18.20
C ARG A 3 -40.54 4.41 17.57
N LEU A 4 -41.06 5.58 17.95
CA LEU A 4 -40.54 6.86 17.46
C LEU A 4 -39.22 7.20 18.16
N ILE A 5 -39.12 6.91 19.45
CA ILE A 5 -37.89 7.08 20.24
C ILE A 5 -36.77 6.19 19.67
N LEU A 6 -37.05 4.92 19.41
CA LEU A 6 -36.07 3.99 18.84
C LEU A 6 -35.59 4.45 17.45
N LEU A 7 -36.51 4.88 16.59
CA LEU A 7 -36.15 5.40 15.26
C LEU A 7 -35.26 6.64 15.36
N VAL A 8 -35.62 7.61 16.21
CA VAL A 8 -34.82 8.84 16.42
C VAL A 8 -33.45 8.50 16.98
N PHE A 9 -33.35 7.54 17.91
CA PHE A 9 -32.08 7.09 18.45
C PHE A 9 -31.17 6.48 17.38
N VAL A 10 -31.70 5.56 16.57
CA VAL A 10 -30.95 4.93 15.47
C VAL A 10 -30.50 5.97 14.45
N LEU A 11 -31.37 6.91 14.08
CA LEU A 11 -31.03 8.03 13.20
C LEU A 11 -29.93 8.92 13.77
N ALA A 12 -29.97 9.21 15.07
CA ALA A 12 -28.96 10.01 15.74
C ALA A 12 -27.60 9.30 15.73
N VAL A 13 -27.54 8.00 16.08
CA VAL A 13 -26.29 7.22 16.07
C VAL A 13 -25.65 7.23 14.68
N PHE A 14 -26.42 6.94 13.63
CA PHE A 14 -25.87 6.95 12.26
C PHE A 14 -25.55 8.35 11.75
N GLY A 15 -26.34 9.36 12.13
CA GLY A 15 -26.04 10.75 11.81
C GLY A 15 -24.73 11.22 12.46
N PHE A 16 -24.51 10.91 13.74
CA PHE A 16 -23.27 11.22 14.43
C PHE A 16 -22.07 10.47 13.85
N ALA A 17 -22.23 9.19 13.50
CA ALA A 17 -21.17 8.43 12.84
C ALA A 17 -20.78 9.03 11.48
N ALA A 18 -21.76 9.42 10.66
CA ALA A 18 -21.52 10.06 9.36
C ALA A 18 -20.88 11.45 9.50
N VAL A 19 -21.34 12.27 10.46
CA VAL A 19 -20.77 13.60 10.74
C VAL A 19 -19.35 13.51 11.29
N GLY A 20 -19.10 12.62 12.26
CA GLY A 20 -17.76 12.40 12.80
C GLY A 20 -16.77 11.99 11.71
N ARG A 21 -17.20 11.14 10.77
CA ARG A 21 -16.44 10.78 9.58
C ARG A 21 -16.15 11.97 8.66
N LEU A 22 -17.15 12.81 8.40
CA LEU A 22 -16.99 13.99 7.55
C LEU A 22 -15.98 14.98 8.15
N LEU A 23 -15.95 15.10 9.48
CA LEU A 23 -14.99 15.94 10.18
C LEU A 23 -13.56 15.39 10.11
N LEU A 24 -13.40 14.06 10.10
CA LEU A 24 -12.08 13.41 10.03
C LEU A 24 -11.50 13.34 8.61
N ALA A 25 -12.35 13.30 7.58
CA ALA A 25 -11.92 13.20 6.19
C ALA A 25 -12.90 13.94 5.26
N PRO A 26 -12.91 15.28 5.27
CA PRO A 26 -13.86 16.07 4.47
C PRO A 26 -13.64 15.94 2.96
N ASP A 27 -12.41 15.66 2.54
CA ASP A 27 -12.00 15.60 1.13
C ASP A 27 -12.38 14.29 0.43
N ALA A 28 -12.73 13.27 1.22
CA ALA A 28 -13.29 12.03 0.73
C ALA A 28 -14.73 12.28 0.25
N TRP A 29 -14.91 12.50 -1.05
CA TRP A 29 -16.20 12.81 -1.68
C TRP A 29 -17.31 11.82 -1.29
N TRP A 30 -16.96 10.57 -0.99
CA TRP A 30 -17.91 9.54 -0.59
C TRP A 30 -18.47 9.68 0.83
N ASN A 31 -17.81 10.42 1.73
CA ASN A 31 -18.39 10.76 3.03
C ASN A 31 -19.64 11.63 2.86
N TRP A 32 -19.72 12.43 1.79
CA TRP A 32 -20.92 13.17 1.40
C TRP A 32 -22.05 12.26 0.93
N SER A 33 -21.74 11.14 0.26
CA SER A 33 -22.73 10.14 -0.13
C SER A 33 -23.43 9.54 1.10
N ALA A 34 -22.70 9.28 2.19
CA ALA A 34 -23.29 8.81 3.45
C ALA A 34 -24.28 9.84 4.04
N LEU A 35 -23.94 11.13 4.04
CA LEU A 35 -24.87 12.20 4.45
C LEU A 35 -26.13 12.26 3.58
N VAL A 36 -25.98 12.12 2.25
CA VAL A 36 -27.11 12.09 1.33
C VAL A 36 -28.02 10.90 1.62
N LEU A 37 -27.47 9.72 1.90
CA LEU A 37 -28.24 8.53 2.27
C LEU A 37 -28.99 8.72 3.59
N VAL A 38 -28.35 9.31 4.61
CA VAL A 38 -29.00 9.66 5.88
C VAL A 38 -30.15 10.66 5.67
N ALA A 39 -29.91 11.72 4.89
CA ALA A 39 -30.94 12.72 4.57
C ALA A 39 -32.12 12.11 3.81
N ALA A 40 -31.87 11.25 2.82
CA ALA A 40 -32.90 10.53 2.09
C ALA A 40 -33.69 9.56 2.99
N GLY A 41 -33.01 8.89 3.93
CA GLY A 41 -33.63 8.01 4.93
C GLY A 41 -34.55 8.79 5.86
N LEU A 42 -34.07 9.92 6.39
CA LEU A 42 -34.83 10.85 7.21
C LEU A 42 -36.07 11.39 6.48
N ALA A 43 -35.90 11.83 5.23
CA ALA A 43 -37.00 12.32 4.41
C ALA A 43 -38.07 11.23 4.19
N SER A 44 -37.65 10.00 3.88
CA SER A 44 -38.54 8.84 3.69
C SER A 44 -39.33 8.49 4.95
N CYS A 45 -38.66 8.48 6.11
CA CYS A 45 -39.29 8.31 7.42
C CYS A 45 -40.32 9.41 7.70
N SER A 46 -39.98 10.67 7.41
CA SER A 46 -40.87 11.81 7.65
C SER A 46 -42.17 11.74 6.83
N VAL A 47 -42.09 11.30 5.57
CA VAL A 47 -43.26 11.08 4.70
C VAL A 47 -44.10 9.92 5.22
N GLY A 48 -43.46 8.84 5.68
CA GLY A 48 -44.13 7.71 6.33
C GLY A 48 -44.91 8.14 7.58
N ILE A 49 -44.32 8.99 8.42
CA ILE A 49 -44.94 9.51 9.64
C ILE A 49 -46.10 10.46 9.32
N LYS A 50 -45.93 11.38 8.37
CA LYS A 50 -47.03 12.29 7.95
C LYS A 50 -48.26 11.49 7.47
N ARG A 51 -48.05 10.37 6.76
CA ARG A 51 -49.13 9.46 6.34
C ARG A 51 -49.76 8.67 7.50
N LEU A 52 -49.16 8.60 8.70
CA LEU A 52 -49.81 8.00 9.89
C LEU A 52 -50.97 8.87 10.39
N LYS A 53 -50.91 10.19 10.20
CA LYS A 53 -51.96 11.11 10.65
C LYS A 53 -53.23 11.07 9.79
N LEU A 54 -53.22 10.38 8.64
CA LEU A 54 -54.19 10.61 7.56
C LEU A 54 -55.28 9.55 7.30
N LYS A 55 -55.31 8.36 7.94
CA LYS A 55 -56.50 7.46 8.14
C LYS A 55 -56.13 5.99 8.46
N ARG A 56 -57.04 5.36 9.21
CA ARG A 56 -57.18 3.94 9.63
C ARG A 56 -56.10 3.38 10.57
N GLU A 57 -56.58 2.67 11.60
CA GLU A 57 -55.77 1.91 12.55
C GLU A 57 -54.85 0.94 11.78
N PRO A 58 -53.52 1.13 11.86
CA PRO A 58 -52.58 0.30 11.14
C PRO A 58 -52.57 -1.11 11.74
N LYS A 59 -52.78 -2.12 10.91
CA LYS A 59 -52.57 -3.51 11.30
C LYS A 59 -51.10 -3.71 11.68
N TRP A 60 -50.84 -4.46 12.75
CA TRP A 60 -49.51 -4.61 13.35
C TRP A 60 -48.43 -5.15 12.39
N TYR A 61 -48.83 -5.78 11.28
CA TYR A 61 -47.96 -6.37 10.25
C TYR A 61 -47.79 -5.50 8.99
N SER A 62 -48.44 -4.33 8.86
CA SER A 62 -48.26 -3.49 7.66
C SER A 62 -46.98 -2.66 7.78
N LEU A 63 -45.83 -3.26 7.47
CA LEU A 63 -44.58 -2.53 7.25
C LEU A 63 -44.79 -1.56 6.07
N ARG A 64 -44.81 -0.26 6.35
CA ARG A 64 -45.05 0.75 5.32
C ARG A 64 -43.76 0.95 4.50
N PRO A 65 -43.85 1.07 3.16
CA PRO A 65 -42.69 1.21 2.29
C PRO A 65 -41.68 2.30 2.71
N GLY A 66 -42.15 3.42 3.26
CA GLY A 66 -41.26 4.50 3.74
C GLY A 66 -40.42 4.14 4.97
N MET A 67 -40.91 3.27 5.87
CA MET A 67 -40.11 2.77 6.99
C MET A 67 -39.09 1.74 6.51
N LEU A 68 -39.46 0.87 5.57
CA LEU A 68 -38.54 -0.08 4.97
C LEU A 68 -37.41 0.63 4.21
N ALA A 69 -37.75 1.66 3.42
CA ALA A 69 -36.77 2.49 2.74
C ALA A 69 -35.84 3.22 3.71
N GLY A 70 -36.38 3.79 4.79
CA GLY A 70 -35.58 4.43 5.83
C GLY A 70 -34.61 3.46 6.51
N CYS A 71 -35.08 2.28 6.93
CA CYS A 71 -34.22 1.25 7.51
C CYS A 71 -33.16 0.75 6.52
N ALA A 72 -33.52 0.55 5.25
CA ALA A 72 -32.58 0.12 4.21
C ALA A 72 -31.47 1.16 3.99
N LEU A 73 -31.82 2.45 3.96
CA LEU A 73 -30.84 3.53 3.81
C LEU A 73 -29.91 3.66 5.03
N LEU A 74 -30.42 3.41 6.24
CA LEU A 74 -29.59 3.39 7.45
C LEU A 74 -28.66 2.18 7.50
N LEU A 75 -29.14 0.99 7.12
CA LEU A 75 -28.31 -0.20 6.98
C LEU A 75 -27.24 0.00 5.91
N LEU A 76 -27.58 0.63 4.79
CA LEU A 76 -26.61 0.98 3.75
C LEU A 76 -25.59 1.99 4.25
N THR A 77 -26.00 2.99 5.05
CA THR A 77 -25.09 3.95 5.68
C THR A 77 -24.18 3.26 6.69
N ALA A 78 -24.72 2.39 7.53
CA ALA A 78 -23.97 1.59 8.50
C ALA A 78 -22.91 0.74 7.81
N TRP A 79 -23.33 0.02 6.78
CA TRP A 79 -22.48 -0.81 5.94
C TRP A 79 -21.39 0.01 5.27
N PHE A 80 -21.75 1.17 4.72
CA PHE A 80 -20.79 2.08 4.10
C PHE A 80 -19.76 2.61 5.10
N VAL A 81 -20.21 3.04 6.29
CA VAL A 81 -19.32 3.51 7.36
C VAL A 81 -18.43 2.38 7.88
N ALA A 82 -18.92 1.15 7.98
CA ALA A 82 -18.11 0.02 8.42
C ALA A 82 -17.03 -0.38 7.40
N ARG A 83 -17.17 -0.01 6.13
CA ARG A 83 -16.29 -0.47 5.03
C ARG A 83 -15.35 0.59 4.46
N VAL A 84 -15.60 1.88 4.67
CA VAL A 84 -14.66 2.94 4.24
C VAL A 84 -13.34 2.78 5.01
N PRO A 85 -12.17 2.98 4.37
CA PRO A 85 -10.89 2.87 5.05
C PRO A 85 -10.77 3.75 6.30
N ALA A 86 -9.91 3.31 7.21
CA ALA A 86 -9.48 4.12 8.33
C ALA A 86 -8.77 5.40 7.81
N PRO A 87 -8.73 6.49 8.60
CA PRO A 87 -7.99 7.68 8.24
C PRO A 87 -6.51 7.34 8.09
N MET A 88 -5.83 8.10 7.25
CA MET A 88 -4.40 7.96 7.03
C MET A 88 -3.58 8.29 8.29
N GLY A 89 -4.11 9.16 9.16
CA GLY A 89 -3.34 9.72 10.28
C GLY A 89 -2.44 10.88 9.82
N GLU A 90 -1.59 11.34 10.73
CA GLU A 90 -0.65 12.45 10.51
C GLU A 90 0.73 12.09 11.07
N GLY A 91 1.75 12.85 10.67
CA GLY A 91 3.12 12.68 11.16
C GLY A 91 3.92 11.58 10.45
N PRO A 92 5.16 11.34 10.91
CA PRO A 92 6.05 10.34 10.32
C PRO A 92 5.44 8.95 10.42
N ALA A 93 5.78 8.10 9.46
CA ALA A 93 5.37 6.70 9.40
C ALA A 93 6.59 5.81 9.17
N GLY A 94 6.62 4.64 9.81
CA GLY A 94 7.71 3.67 9.70
C GLY A 94 8.91 3.94 10.61
N GLU A 95 9.96 3.14 10.43
CA GLU A 95 11.16 3.15 11.25
C GLU A 95 11.98 4.44 11.10
N ALA A 96 12.65 4.88 12.17
CA ALA A 96 13.57 6.01 12.07
C ALA A 96 14.76 5.70 11.15
N VAL A 97 15.29 6.76 10.51
CA VAL A 97 16.52 6.70 9.73
C VAL A 97 17.59 7.43 10.54
N ASP A 98 18.73 6.76 10.78
CA ASP A 98 19.82 7.35 11.57
C ASP A 98 20.45 8.52 10.82
N ALA A 99 20.31 9.72 11.40
CA ALA A 99 20.85 10.95 10.83
C ALA A 99 22.38 10.92 10.73
N THR A 100 23.08 10.20 11.60
CA THR A 100 24.54 10.16 11.59
C THR A 100 25.09 9.54 10.30
N ALA A 101 24.31 8.67 9.65
CA ALA A 101 24.67 8.12 8.36
C ALA A 101 24.78 9.21 7.28
N PHE A 102 24.15 10.37 7.43
CA PHE A 102 24.09 11.43 6.42
C PHE A 102 25.02 12.62 6.71
N ASP A 103 25.86 12.54 7.75
CA ASP A 103 26.76 13.64 8.16
C ASP A 103 27.93 13.88 7.17
N GLN A 104 28.15 12.98 6.22
CA GLN A 104 29.22 13.07 5.24
C GLN A 104 28.85 12.49 3.87
N ILE A 105 29.58 12.91 2.85
CA ILE A 105 29.48 12.35 1.49
C ILE A 105 29.92 10.89 1.51
N TRP A 106 29.06 9.99 1.03
CA TRP A 106 29.36 8.56 0.98
C TRP A 106 30.30 8.21 -0.17
N SER A 107 30.09 8.82 -1.33
CA SER A 107 30.92 8.56 -2.51
C SER A 107 30.82 9.69 -3.53
N GLU A 108 31.94 10.04 -4.16
CA GLU A 108 31.98 10.93 -5.31
C GLU A 108 31.92 10.20 -6.66
N ARG A 109 31.84 8.86 -6.65
CA ARG A 109 31.74 8.06 -7.88
C ARG A 109 30.47 8.43 -8.67
N PRO A 110 30.44 8.28 -10.01
CA PRO A 110 29.20 8.36 -10.76
C PRO A 110 28.22 7.27 -10.27
N ILE A 111 27.04 7.66 -9.81
CA ILE A 111 26.01 6.73 -9.33
C ILE A 111 24.78 6.80 -10.24
N VAL A 112 24.21 5.64 -10.56
CA VAL A 112 22.87 5.56 -11.15
C VAL A 112 21.90 4.98 -10.13
N LEU A 113 20.90 5.78 -9.74
CA LEU A 113 19.75 5.32 -8.98
C LEU A 113 18.66 4.87 -9.97
N LEU A 114 18.44 3.56 -10.05
CA LEU A 114 17.53 2.92 -11.01
C LEU A 114 16.28 2.41 -10.29
N SER A 115 15.09 2.79 -10.74
CA SER A 115 13.84 2.11 -10.34
C SER A 115 13.42 1.09 -11.38
N VAL A 116 13.07 -0.12 -10.96
CA VAL A 116 12.34 -1.11 -11.75
C VAL A 116 11.11 -1.51 -10.96
N GLY A 117 9.93 -1.37 -11.54
CA GLY A 117 8.73 -1.80 -10.82
C GLY A 117 7.44 -1.27 -11.37
N ASP A 118 6.44 -1.26 -10.50
CA ASP A 118 5.05 -0.98 -10.80
C ASP A 118 4.60 0.40 -10.27
N SER A 119 3.31 0.54 -9.98
CA SER A 119 2.70 1.78 -9.48
C SER A 119 3.25 2.21 -8.10
N VAL A 120 3.76 1.27 -7.30
CA VAL A 120 4.46 1.58 -6.05
C VAL A 120 5.70 2.42 -6.36
N SER A 121 6.51 1.99 -7.33
CA SER A 121 7.72 2.69 -7.76
C SER A 121 7.45 4.01 -8.51
N THR A 122 6.28 4.16 -9.14
CA THR A 122 5.90 5.44 -9.76
C THR A 122 5.35 6.46 -8.76
N GLY A 123 4.91 6.02 -7.58
CA GLY A 123 4.33 6.88 -6.55
C GLY A 123 2.82 7.09 -6.68
N TYR A 124 2.09 6.17 -7.32
CA TYR A 124 0.64 6.27 -7.43
C TYR A 124 -0.02 6.25 -6.05
N GLY A 125 -1.02 7.11 -5.82
CA GLY A 125 -1.69 7.20 -4.52
C GLY A 125 -1.11 8.24 -3.56
N ALA A 126 0.01 8.88 -3.93
CA ALA A 126 0.51 10.08 -3.27
C ALA A 126 0.55 11.29 -4.20
N PRO A 127 0.61 12.52 -3.64
CA PRO A 127 0.90 13.72 -4.42
C PRO A 127 2.21 13.59 -5.20
N GLU A 128 2.35 14.36 -6.28
CA GLU A 128 3.60 14.40 -7.04
C GLU A 128 4.79 14.70 -6.12
N GLY A 129 5.90 13.98 -6.32
CA GLY A 129 7.09 14.08 -5.47
C GLY A 129 7.02 13.32 -4.13
N HIS A 130 5.88 12.70 -3.79
CA HIS A 130 5.70 12.05 -2.48
C HIS A 130 5.72 10.51 -2.53
N GLY A 131 6.02 9.91 -3.69
CA GLY A 131 6.30 8.48 -3.80
C GLY A 131 7.67 8.12 -3.23
N TYR A 132 7.83 6.91 -2.68
CA TYR A 132 9.06 6.54 -1.95
C TYR A 132 10.34 6.74 -2.77
N PHE A 133 10.34 6.33 -4.05
CA PHE A 133 11.54 6.42 -4.89
C PHE A 133 11.96 7.87 -5.19
N HIS A 134 11.00 8.81 -5.20
CA HIS A 134 11.34 10.23 -5.23
C HIS A 134 11.98 10.65 -3.90
N LEU A 135 11.32 10.30 -2.80
CA LEU A 135 11.71 10.76 -1.47
C LEU A 135 13.02 10.18 -0.93
N ILE A 136 13.42 8.96 -1.33
CA ILE A 136 14.76 8.44 -1.00
C ILE A 136 15.86 9.26 -1.68
N ARG A 137 15.57 9.82 -2.86
CA ARG A 137 16.54 10.62 -3.61
C ARG A 137 16.59 12.04 -3.08
N GLU A 138 15.44 12.66 -2.85
CA GLU A 138 15.32 14.06 -2.50
C GLU A 138 14.11 14.23 -1.58
N ASN A 139 14.34 14.70 -0.35
CA ASN A 139 13.28 14.85 0.64
C ASN A 139 12.34 16.02 0.29
N ALA A 140 11.04 15.84 0.59
CA ALA A 140 10.07 16.94 0.58
C ALA A 140 10.10 17.64 1.95
N ASP A 141 11.06 18.54 2.13
CA ASP A 141 11.36 19.22 3.41
C ASP A 141 10.18 19.93 4.09
N ASP A 142 9.26 20.48 3.31
CA ASP A 142 8.07 21.16 3.85
C ASP A 142 7.06 20.16 4.42
N THR A 143 7.02 18.95 3.85
CA THR A 143 6.14 17.86 4.26
C THR A 143 6.76 17.02 5.37
N TYR A 144 8.07 16.79 5.30
CA TYR A 144 8.84 15.90 6.19
C TYR A 144 10.07 16.62 6.75
N PRO A 145 9.88 17.62 7.62
CA PRO A 145 10.98 18.43 8.14
C PRO A 145 12.01 17.63 8.94
N GLU A 146 11.60 16.51 9.54
CA GLU A 146 12.46 15.59 10.29
C GLU A 146 13.39 14.75 9.39
N MET A 147 13.06 14.64 8.09
CA MET A 147 13.87 13.92 7.11
C MET A 147 14.78 14.85 6.30
N ARG A 148 14.87 16.14 6.67
CA ARG A 148 15.73 17.11 5.98
C ARG A 148 17.19 16.67 6.01
N GLY A 149 17.78 16.52 4.82
CA GLY A 149 19.16 16.06 4.65
C GLY A 149 19.33 14.54 4.79
N LEU A 150 18.26 13.79 5.03
CA LEU A 150 18.26 12.32 5.10
C LEU A 150 17.83 11.72 3.77
N ASP A 151 18.50 12.13 2.70
CA ASP A 151 18.24 11.68 1.33
C ASP A 151 19.54 11.44 0.56
N LEU A 152 19.45 10.66 -0.52
CA LEU A 152 20.63 10.24 -1.28
C LEU A 152 21.28 11.38 -2.06
N ALA A 153 20.54 12.42 -2.47
CA ALA A 153 21.12 13.57 -3.15
C ALA A 153 22.05 14.37 -2.21
N HIS A 154 21.80 14.34 -0.90
CA HIS A 154 22.67 14.95 0.09
C HIS A 154 24.07 14.31 0.16
N VAL A 155 24.12 12.97 0.09
CA VAL A 155 25.34 12.18 0.35
C VAL A 155 26.01 11.61 -0.91
N LEU A 156 25.34 11.65 -2.06
CA LEU A 156 25.84 11.18 -3.35
C LEU A 156 25.74 12.29 -4.41
N PRO A 157 26.72 13.23 -4.46
CA PRO A 157 26.64 14.44 -5.28
C PRO A 157 26.57 14.17 -6.80
N ASN A 158 27.02 12.99 -7.24
CA ASN A 158 27.04 12.57 -8.63
C ASN A 158 25.96 11.52 -8.98
N ILE A 159 24.85 11.52 -8.23
CA ILE A 159 23.72 10.62 -8.47
C ILE A 159 22.87 11.03 -9.67
N ARG A 160 22.58 10.07 -10.55
CA ARG A 160 21.64 10.24 -11.68
C ARG A 160 20.50 9.26 -11.57
N VAL A 161 19.28 9.74 -11.77
CA VAL A 161 18.08 8.92 -11.72
C VAL A 161 17.77 8.31 -13.09
N VAL A 162 17.44 7.02 -13.12
CA VAL A 162 16.85 6.33 -14.27
C VAL A 162 15.57 5.64 -13.80
N ARG A 163 14.43 5.91 -14.44
CA ARG A 163 13.16 5.28 -14.09
C ARG A 163 12.76 4.28 -15.16
N LYS A 164 12.58 3.03 -14.75
CA LYS A 164 11.99 1.93 -15.53
C LYS A 164 10.78 1.33 -14.81
N ALA A 165 10.14 2.14 -13.96
CA ALA A 165 8.89 1.76 -13.33
C ALA A 165 7.69 2.28 -14.13
N PHE A 166 6.68 1.44 -14.29
CA PHE A 166 5.45 1.76 -15.02
C PHE A 166 4.24 1.16 -14.31
N ASN A 167 3.12 1.87 -14.28
CA ASN A 167 1.93 1.35 -13.62
C ASN A 167 1.45 0.05 -14.28
N SER A 168 0.97 -0.87 -13.46
CA SER A 168 0.39 -2.14 -13.91
C SER A 168 1.34 -3.05 -14.69
N THR A 169 2.65 -2.99 -14.41
CA THR A 169 3.63 -3.94 -14.94
C THR A 169 3.91 -5.09 -13.99
N ASN A 170 4.12 -6.28 -14.53
CA ASN A 170 4.48 -7.49 -13.79
C ASN A 170 5.95 -7.87 -14.03
N SER A 171 6.41 -8.89 -13.31
CA SER A 171 7.80 -9.36 -13.38
C SER A 171 8.26 -9.77 -14.78
N ILE A 172 7.36 -10.29 -15.63
CA ILE A 172 7.67 -10.64 -17.04
C ILE A 172 8.07 -9.38 -17.82
N GLN A 173 7.37 -8.27 -17.60
CA GLN A 173 7.67 -6.99 -18.24
C GLN A 173 8.93 -6.37 -17.64
N HIS A 174 9.12 -6.45 -16.31
CA HIS A 174 10.32 -5.96 -15.64
C HIS A 174 11.61 -6.60 -16.18
N LEU A 175 11.61 -7.92 -16.44
CA LEU A 175 12.74 -8.58 -17.08
C LEU A 175 13.06 -7.99 -18.47
N ARG A 176 12.05 -7.74 -19.30
CA ARG A 176 12.24 -7.13 -20.62
C ARG A 176 12.81 -5.72 -20.51
N ASP A 177 12.33 -4.95 -19.54
CA ASP A 177 12.81 -3.59 -19.30
C ASP A 177 14.26 -3.58 -18.85
N ILE A 178 14.65 -4.48 -17.94
CA ILE A 178 16.04 -4.67 -17.51
C ILE A 178 16.93 -5.09 -18.69
N GLN A 179 16.49 -6.05 -19.51
CA GLN A 179 17.24 -6.49 -20.69
C GLN A 179 17.48 -5.34 -21.68
N SER A 180 16.51 -4.43 -21.80
CA SER A 180 16.58 -3.24 -22.67
C SER A 180 17.53 -2.16 -22.18
N LEU A 181 18.01 -2.22 -20.93
CA LEU A 181 18.93 -1.24 -20.38
C LEU A 181 20.25 -1.22 -21.18
N PRO A 182 20.86 -0.05 -21.37
CA PRO A 182 22.24 0.01 -21.86
C PRO A 182 23.18 -0.58 -20.79
N SER A 183 24.35 -1.06 -21.22
CA SER A 183 25.45 -1.27 -20.29
C SER A 183 25.99 0.09 -19.83
N TYR A 184 26.25 0.20 -18.53
CA TYR A 184 26.80 1.41 -17.93
C TYR A 184 28.34 1.38 -17.94
N PRO A 185 29.01 2.54 -17.86
CA PRO A 185 30.46 2.63 -17.73
C PRO A 185 31.01 1.87 -16.51
N ALA A 186 32.24 1.37 -16.60
CA ALA A 186 32.87 0.56 -15.54
C ALA A 186 33.20 1.35 -14.25
N ASP A 187 33.18 2.67 -14.29
CA ASP A 187 33.34 3.55 -13.12
C ASP A 187 31.99 3.90 -12.45
N THR A 188 30.87 3.59 -13.11
CA THR A 188 29.52 3.88 -12.63
C THR A 188 29.00 2.75 -11.73
N PHE A 189 28.56 3.09 -10.52
CA PHE A 189 27.92 2.15 -9.60
C PHE A 189 26.40 2.27 -9.67
N GLY A 190 25.69 1.14 -9.59
CA GLY A 190 24.23 1.09 -9.59
C GLY A 190 23.62 0.96 -8.20
N ILE A 191 22.69 1.82 -7.82
CA ILE A 191 21.75 1.57 -6.71
C ILE A 191 20.41 1.27 -7.38
N VAL A 192 19.92 0.03 -7.29
CA VAL A 192 18.72 -0.42 -8.01
C VAL A 192 17.63 -0.72 -7.01
N CYS A 193 16.48 -0.07 -7.12
CA CYS A 193 15.29 -0.36 -6.32
C CYS A 193 14.27 -1.14 -7.15
N ILE A 194 13.86 -2.31 -6.67
CA ILE A 194 12.92 -3.20 -7.36
C ILE A 194 11.66 -3.40 -6.52
N THR A 195 10.49 -3.04 -7.08
CA THR A 195 9.17 -3.50 -6.60
C THR A 195 8.55 -4.39 -7.68
N THR A 196 8.41 -5.69 -7.43
CA THR A 196 7.93 -6.64 -8.43
C THR A 196 7.09 -7.74 -7.79
N GLY A 197 6.16 -8.33 -8.55
CA GLY A 197 5.32 -9.43 -8.07
C GLY A 197 3.91 -9.01 -7.61
N GLY A 198 3.70 -7.75 -7.19
CA GLY A 198 2.38 -7.26 -6.79
C GLY A 198 1.34 -7.46 -7.91
N ILE A 199 1.63 -6.96 -9.12
CA ILE A 199 0.77 -7.16 -10.28
C ILE A 199 0.71 -8.64 -10.72
N ASP A 200 1.77 -9.41 -10.53
CA ASP A 200 1.72 -10.86 -10.78
C ASP A 200 0.63 -11.54 -9.95
N LEU A 201 0.33 -11.03 -8.75
CA LEU A 201 -0.71 -11.54 -7.85
C LEU A 201 -2.11 -10.97 -8.15
N ILE A 202 -2.30 -9.64 -8.16
CA ILE A 202 -3.64 -9.04 -8.03
C ILE A 202 -4.24 -8.42 -9.30
N HIS A 203 -3.67 -8.68 -10.48
CA HIS A 203 -4.13 -8.10 -11.74
C HIS A 203 -5.65 -8.29 -11.99
N GLN A 204 -6.31 -7.22 -12.45
CA GLN A 204 -7.74 -7.17 -12.76
C GLN A 204 -8.71 -7.51 -11.61
N TYR A 205 -8.23 -7.65 -10.37
CA TYR A 205 -9.07 -7.88 -9.18
C TYR A 205 -10.06 -9.05 -9.34
N GLY A 206 -9.62 -10.15 -9.97
CA GLY A 206 -10.46 -11.34 -10.20
C GLY A 206 -11.55 -11.20 -11.27
N LYS A 207 -11.51 -10.15 -12.10
CA LYS A 207 -12.45 -9.96 -13.22
C LYS A 207 -12.17 -10.86 -14.43
N ALA A 208 -11.01 -11.51 -14.47
CA ALA A 208 -10.61 -12.48 -15.47
C ALA A 208 -10.11 -13.77 -14.79
N ALA A 209 -10.05 -14.86 -15.56
CA ALA A 209 -9.46 -16.10 -15.09
C ALA A 209 -7.96 -15.90 -14.81
N PRO A 210 -7.42 -16.54 -13.75
CA PRO A 210 -6.01 -16.40 -13.40
C PRO A 210 -5.10 -16.95 -14.50
N VAL A 211 -4.01 -16.23 -14.75
CA VAL A 211 -2.93 -16.64 -15.67
C VAL A 211 -1.58 -16.27 -15.05
N GLU A 212 -0.49 -16.79 -15.59
CA GLU A 212 0.85 -16.38 -15.16
C GLU A 212 1.03 -14.87 -15.30
N GLY A 213 1.52 -14.23 -14.23
CA GLY A 213 1.65 -12.77 -14.16
C GLY A 213 0.34 -12.02 -13.92
N ALA A 214 -0.74 -12.72 -13.55
CA ALA A 214 -2.05 -12.20 -13.16
C ALA A 214 -2.86 -13.30 -12.40
N MET A 215 -2.42 -13.66 -11.19
CA MET A 215 -2.79 -14.92 -10.54
C MET A 215 -4.04 -14.87 -9.66
N TYR A 216 -4.71 -13.74 -9.56
CA TYR A 216 -5.82 -13.56 -8.63
C TYR A 216 -6.89 -14.65 -8.80
N GLY A 217 -7.17 -15.39 -7.72
CA GLY A 217 -8.14 -16.49 -7.72
C GLY A 217 -7.59 -17.84 -8.18
N ALA A 218 -6.30 -17.96 -8.48
CA ALA A 218 -5.66 -19.26 -8.75
C ALA A 218 -5.69 -20.17 -7.52
N SER A 219 -5.85 -21.48 -7.74
CA SER A 219 -5.54 -22.48 -6.70
C SER A 219 -4.03 -22.70 -6.61
N TRP A 220 -3.56 -23.29 -5.51
CA TRP A 220 -2.15 -23.65 -5.33
C TRP A 220 -1.60 -24.47 -6.51
N ASP A 221 -2.30 -25.53 -6.92
CA ASP A 221 -1.85 -26.43 -7.98
C ASP A 221 -1.65 -25.71 -9.33
N VAL A 222 -2.38 -24.62 -9.56
CA VAL A 222 -2.23 -23.78 -10.76
C VAL A 222 -1.08 -22.79 -10.60
N ALA A 223 -0.94 -22.19 -9.41
CA ALA A 223 0.05 -21.15 -9.14
C ALA A 223 1.47 -21.68 -8.94
N GLU A 224 1.64 -22.89 -8.39
CA GLU A 224 2.94 -23.51 -8.08
C GLU A 224 3.96 -23.45 -9.24
N PRO A 225 3.64 -23.90 -10.47
CA PRO A 225 4.58 -23.78 -11.60
C PRO A 225 4.89 -22.33 -11.98
N TRP A 226 3.94 -21.40 -11.78
CA TRP A 226 4.17 -19.99 -12.10
C TRP A 226 5.02 -19.28 -11.04
N ILE A 227 4.93 -19.70 -9.78
CA ILE A 227 5.85 -19.25 -8.71
C ILE A 227 7.27 -19.69 -9.03
N GLU A 228 7.45 -20.91 -9.55
CA GLU A 228 8.79 -21.37 -9.96
C GLU A 228 9.34 -20.57 -11.13
N ASN A 229 8.51 -20.29 -12.15
CA ASN A 229 8.90 -19.40 -13.24
C ASN A 229 9.25 -17.98 -12.74
N PHE A 230 8.59 -17.50 -11.68
CA PHE A 230 8.90 -16.22 -11.04
C PHE A 230 10.27 -16.26 -10.36
N ARG A 231 10.63 -17.35 -9.66
CA ARG A 231 11.97 -17.54 -9.06
C ARG A 231 13.08 -17.47 -10.12
N GLU A 232 12.98 -18.28 -11.16
CA GLU A 232 13.97 -18.30 -12.26
C GLU A 232 14.11 -16.91 -12.92
N ARG A 233 12.99 -16.19 -13.01
CA ARG A 233 12.95 -14.83 -13.56
C ARG A 233 13.65 -13.82 -12.67
N LEU A 234 13.49 -13.91 -11.34
CA LEU A 234 14.19 -13.04 -10.40
C LEU A 234 15.71 -13.20 -10.54
N ASP A 235 16.21 -14.44 -10.55
CA ASP A 235 17.64 -14.72 -10.75
C ASP A 235 18.13 -14.13 -12.07
N THR A 236 17.38 -14.36 -13.15
CA THR A 236 17.70 -13.77 -14.46
C THR A 236 17.73 -12.24 -14.43
N MET A 237 16.79 -11.61 -13.70
CA MET A 237 16.71 -10.16 -13.58
C MET A 237 17.94 -9.59 -12.85
N VAL A 238 18.31 -10.14 -11.69
CA VAL A 238 19.43 -9.64 -10.89
C VAL A 238 20.78 -9.89 -11.57
N ASP A 239 20.97 -11.07 -12.19
CA ASP A 239 22.18 -11.36 -12.97
C ASP A 239 22.32 -10.44 -14.19
N THR A 240 21.21 -10.14 -14.85
CA THR A 240 21.22 -9.19 -15.97
C THR A 240 21.60 -7.80 -15.47
N LEU A 241 21.09 -7.35 -14.33
CA LEU A 241 21.46 -6.06 -13.74
C LEU A 241 22.96 -5.99 -13.43
N ALA A 242 23.53 -7.01 -12.78
CA ALA A 242 24.96 -7.07 -12.52
C ALA A 242 25.79 -6.95 -13.82
N GLN A 243 25.35 -7.60 -14.91
CA GLN A 243 26.00 -7.46 -16.22
C GLN A 243 25.87 -6.06 -16.82
N LYS A 244 24.78 -5.32 -16.54
CA LYS A 244 24.61 -3.93 -16.98
C LYS A 244 25.49 -2.97 -16.19
N PHE A 245 25.88 -3.31 -14.95
CA PHE A 245 26.71 -2.48 -14.07
C PHE A 245 28.09 -3.09 -13.81
N PRO A 246 29.04 -3.04 -14.77
CA PRO A 246 30.38 -3.59 -14.58
C PRO A 246 31.18 -2.90 -13.45
N GLY A 247 30.77 -1.71 -13.02
CA GLY A 247 31.34 -0.99 -11.86
C GLY A 247 30.80 -1.42 -10.50
N GLY A 248 29.92 -2.43 -10.46
CA GLY A 248 29.21 -2.91 -9.27
C GLY A 248 27.79 -2.32 -9.16
N CYS A 249 26.93 -3.03 -8.44
CA CYS A 249 25.62 -2.52 -8.06
C CYS A 249 25.17 -3.10 -6.72
N ALA A 250 24.30 -2.38 -6.02
CA ALA A 250 23.51 -2.89 -4.91
C ALA A 250 22.03 -2.87 -5.33
N VAL A 251 21.37 -4.04 -5.25
CA VAL A 251 19.97 -4.22 -5.65
C VAL A 251 19.12 -4.34 -4.40
N MET A 252 18.24 -3.37 -4.18
CA MET A 252 17.24 -3.36 -3.12
C MET A 252 15.97 -4.04 -3.65
N LEU A 253 15.73 -5.28 -3.23
CA LEU A 253 14.61 -6.11 -3.68
C LEU A 253 13.52 -6.12 -2.60
N ALA A 254 12.41 -5.43 -2.87
CA ALA A 254 11.33 -5.31 -1.89
C ALA A 254 10.45 -6.57 -1.82
N THR A 255 10.08 -6.96 -0.59
CA THR A 255 8.97 -7.90 -0.37
C THR A 255 7.64 -7.27 -0.76
N ILE A 256 6.66 -8.11 -1.07
CA ILE A 256 5.30 -7.71 -1.43
C ILE A 256 4.50 -7.60 -0.14
N TYR A 257 3.89 -6.44 0.09
CA TYR A 257 2.94 -6.24 1.17
C TYR A 257 1.54 -6.66 0.74
N GLU A 258 0.67 -6.94 1.71
CA GLU A 258 -0.73 -7.27 1.46
C GLU A 258 -1.63 -6.47 2.40
N PRO A 259 -2.82 -6.00 1.94
CA PRO A 259 -3.60 -5.00 2.66
C PRO A 259 -4.47 -5.55 3.78
N THR A 260 -4.36 -6.83 4.13
CA THR A 260 -5.22 -7.51 5.12
C THR A 260 -4.52 -7.84 6.43
N ASP A 261 -3.40 -7.19 6.73
CA ASP A 261 -2.73 -7.30 8.03
C ASP A 261 -2.55 -8.75 8.48
N GLY A 262 -2.01 -9.57 7.58
CA GLY A 262 -1.76 -10.99 7.77
C GLY A 262 -2.98 -11.89 7.69
N VAL A 263 -4.22 -11.38 7.63
CA VAL A 263 -5.43 -12.22 7.76
C VAL A 263 -5.70 -13.04 6.49
N GLY A 264 -5.51 -12.45 5.32
CA GLY A 264 -5.77 -13.06 4.01
C GLY A 264 -7.22 -13.01 3.54
N ASP A 265 -8.05 -12.14 4.11
CA ASP A 265 -9.49 -12.02 3.84
C ASP A 265 -9.82 -10.84 2.89
N ILE A 266 -9.13 -10.79 1.76
CA ILE A 266 -9.19 -9.67 0.80
C ILE A 266 -10.61 -9.35 0.29
N GLU A 267 -11.56 -10.28 0.35
CA GLU A 267 -12.99 -10.02 0.08
C GLU A 267 -13.63 -9.00 1.03
N ASN A 268 -12.98 -8.72 2.16
CA ASN A 268 -13.41 -7.71 3.11
C ASN A 268 -12.87 -6.31 2.79
N ALA A 269 -11.97 -6.19 1.81
CA ALA A 269 -11.33 -4.94 1.45
C ALA A 269 -12.30 -3.99 0.72
N GLY A 270 -12.86 -3.03 1.48
CA GLY A 270 -13.56 -1.85 0.99
C GLY A 270 -14.91 -2.07 0.27
N PRO A 271 -15.72 -1.00 0.08
CA PRO A 271 -16.97 -1.07 -0.67
C PRO A 271 -16.78 -0.82 -2.17
N LEU A 272 -15.60 -0.32 -2.60
CA LEU A 272 -15.32 0.09 -3.97
C LEU A 272 -14.79 -1.06 -4.84
N PHE A 273 -14.06 -1.99 -4.24
CA PHE A 273 -13.47 -3.15 -4.90
C PHE A 273 -14.04 -4.41 -4.25
N TRP A 274 -15.18 -4.88 -4.76
CA TRP A 274 -15.65 -6.21 -4.37
C TRP A 274 -14.71 -7.25 -4.98
N MET A 275 -13.77 -7.73 -4.18
CA MET A 275 -12.83 -8.76 -4.59
C MET A 275 -13.40 -10.13 -4.21
N PRO A 276 -13.41 -11.12 -5.12
CA PRO A 276 -13.78 -12.50 -4.77
C PRO A 276 -12.84 -13.07 -3.71
N ALA A 277 -13.34 -13.87 -2.77
CA ALA A 277 -12.48 -14.56 -1.82
C ALA A 277 -11.41 -15.40 -2.55
N TRP A 278 -10.18 -15.41 -2.02
CA TRP A 278 -9.06 -16.14 -2.59
C TRP A 278 -8.43 -17.07 -1.55
N PRO A 279 -8.98 -18.29 -1.36
CA PRO A 279 -8.57 -19.19 -0.29
C PRO A 279 -7.07 -19.53 -0.25
N ASP A 280 -6.46 -19.68 -1.43
CA ASP A 280 -5.03 -19.96 -1.56
C ASP A 280 -4.16 -18.69 -1.63
N GLY A 281 -4.77 -17.49 -1.65
CA GLY A 281 -4.09 -16.22 -1.89
C GLY A 281 -2.97 -15.94 -0.89
N LYS A 282 -3.23 -16.10 0.42
CA LYS A 282 -2.19 -15.92 1.46
C LYS A 282 -1.00 -16.88 1.26
N ARG A 283 -1.26 -18.14 0.92
CA ARG A 283 -0.23 -19.14 0.68
C ARG A 283 0.61 -18.80 -0.56
N ILE A 284 -0.04 -18.38 -1.64
CA ILE A 284 0.62 -17.96 -2.88
C ILE A 284 1.45 -16.69 -2.64
N HIS A 285 0.90 -15.70 -1.95
CA HIS A 285 1.61 -14.47 -1.56
C HIS A 285 2.88 -14.77 -0.74
N THR A 286 2.76 -15.65 0.26
CA THR A 286 3.92 -16.09 1.07
C THR A 286 5.00 -16.70 0.19
N ALA A 287 4.63 -17.58 -0.74
CA ALA A 287 5.58 -18.22 -1.64
C ALA A 287 6.30 -17.26 -2.61
N PHE A 288 5.67 -16.13 -2.95
CA PHE A 288 6.31 -15.03 -3.69
C PHE A 288 7.33 -14.28 -2.84
N ASN A 289 7.01 -13.95 -1.59
CA ASN A 289 7.96 -13.32 -0.68
C ASN A 289 9.14 -14.25 -0.36
N ASP A 290 8.88 -15.54 -0.17
CA ASP A 290 9.94 -16.55 -0.01
C ASP A 290 10.88 -16.58 -1.23
N ALA A 291 10.33 -16.44 -2.44
CA ALA A 291 11.12 -16.38 -3.68
C ALA A 291 12.00 -15.12 -3.75
N LEU A 292 11.46 -13.96 -3.35
CA LEU A 292 12.19 -12.69 -3.31
C LEU A 292 13.35 -12.75 -2.30
N ILE A 293 13.07 -13.24 -1.09
CA ILE A 293 14.06 -13.39 -0.02
C ILE A 293 15.15 -14.39 -0.44
N ALA A 294 14.76 -15.56 -0.96
CA ALA A 294 15.73 -16.57 -1.41
C ALA A 294 16.63 -16.04 -2.54
N CYS A 295 16.09 -15.23 -3.47
CA CYS A 295 16.89 -14.59 -4.50
C CYS A 295 17.91 -13.61 -3.90
N ALA A 296 17.50 -12.80 -2.91
CA ALA A 296 18.42 -11.90 -2.22
C ALA A 296 19.53 -12.66 -1.48
N ASP A 297 19.17 -13.70 -0.72
CA ASP A 297 20.13 -14.52 0.04
C ASP A 297 21.16 -15.23 -0.86
N ALA A 298 20.78 -15.56 -2.09
CA ALA A 298 21.65 -16.22 -3.05
C ALA A 298 22.70 -15.29 -3.69
N HIS A 299 22.50 -13.96 -3.63
CA HIS A 299 23.33 -12.99 -4.34
C HIS A 299 23.86 -11.91 -3.39
N ALA A 300 25.18 -11.86 -3.18
CA ALA A 300 25.81 -10.94 -2.22
C ALA A 300 25.58 -9.44 -2.48
N TYR A 301 25.11 -9.08 -3.67
CA TYR A 301 24.84 -7.70 -4.09
C TYR A 301 23.33 -7.38 -4.13
N VAL A 302 22.48 -8.31 -3.69
CA VAL A 302 21.03 -8.16 -3.60
C VAL A 302 20.65 -8.16 -2.12
N HIS A 303 19.81 -7.20 -1.74
CA HIS A 303 19.44 -6.92 -0.36
C HIS A 303 17.93 -6.86 -0.26
N THR A 304 17.35 -7.68 0.62
CA THR A 304 15.91 -7.65 0.89
C THR A 304 15.53 -6.33 1.56
N VAL A 305 14.46 -5.69 1.08
CA VAL A 305 13.79 -4.59 1.76
C VAL A 305 12.45 -5.10 2.26
N ASP A 306 12.28 -5.24 3.57
CA ASP A 306 11.07 -5.85 4.13
C ASP A 306 9.89 -4.87 4.22
N VAL A 307 9.29 -4.61 3.06
CA VAL A 307 8.09 -3.76 2.96
C VAL A 307 6.86 -4.50 3.48
N TYR A 308 6.79 -5.82 3.34
CA TYR A 308 5.71 -6.64 3.89
C TYR A 308 5.57 -6.39 5.39
N GLU A 309 6.62 -6.63 6.17
CA GLU A 309 6.56 -6.45 7.62
C GLU A 309 6.32 -4.99 8.00
N THR A 310 6.94 -4.04 7.28
CA THR A 310 6.73 -2.60 7.48
C THR A 310 5.25 -2.18 7.36
N MET A 311 4.49 -2.80 6.46
CA MET A 311 3.11 -2.40 6.17
C MET A 311 2.06 -3.14 7.03
N LEU A 312 2.45 -4.17 7.78
CA LEU A 312 1.55 -4.92 8.65
C LEU A 312 0.99 -4.05 9.78
N GLY A 313 -0.30 -4.20 10.05
CA GLY A 313 -1.00 -3.39 11.07
C GLY A 313 -1.57 -2.08 10.54
N HIS A 314 -1.36 -1.78 9.25
CA HIS A 314 -1.77 -0.54 8.61
C HIS A 314 -2.70 -0.76 7.40
N GLY A 315 -3.18 -1.98 7.22
CA GLY A 315 -4.18 -2.40 6.24
C GLY A 315 -5.62 -2.30 6.75
N ILE A 316 -6.51 -3.12 6.21
CA ILE A 316 -7.97 -3.03 6.47
C ILE A 316 -8.35 -3.38 7.92
N HIS A 317 -7.46 -4.03 8.67
CA HIS A 317 -7.63 -4.39 10.09
C HIS A 317 -6.77 -3.56 11.03
N CYS A 318 -6.20 -2.43 10.59
CA CYS A 318 -5.38 -1.52 11.41
C CYS A 318 -6.05 -0.97 12.70
N ARG A 319 -7.34 -1.22 12.89
CA ARG A 319 -8.13 -0.82 14.06
C ARG A 319 -8.66 -1.99 14.89
N ASP A 320 -8.34 -3.22 14.49
CA ASP A 320 -8.72 -4.41 15.22
C ASP A 320 -7.69 -4.67 16.32
N GLU A 321 -8.02 -4.32 17.56
CA GLU A 321 -7.15 -4.54 18.73
C GLU A 321 -6.85 -6.03 18.99
N GLU A 322 -7.62 -6.95 18.41
CA GLU A 322 -7.39 -8.39 18.51
C GLU A 322 -6.49 -8.95 17.40
N ASN A 323 -6.20 -8.16 16.35
CA ASN A 323 -5.28 -8.57 15.28
C ASN A 323 -3.83 -8.64 15.81
N GLU A 324 -3.09 -9.67 15.42
CA GLU A 324 -1.72 -9.91 15.89
C GLU A 324 -0.72 -8.81 15.49
N HIS A 325 -1.02 -8.07 14.42
CA HIS A 325 -0.24 -6.97 13.89
C HIS A 325 -0.78 -5.60 14.29
N TYR A 326 -1.73 -5.51 15.23
CA TYR A 326 -2.27 -4.23 15.67
C TYR A 326 -1.19 -3.30 16.26
N VAL A 327 -1.04 -2.11 15.67
CA VAL A 327 -0.08 -1.09 16.13
C VAL A 327 -0.83 -0.03 16.94
N SER A 328 -0.89 -0.21 18.27
CA SER A 328 -1.66 0.65 19.15
C SER A 328 -1.26 2.13 19.14
N ASP A 329 0.01 2.42 18.86
CA ASP A 329 0.52 3.80 18.80
C ASP A 329 0.22 4.49 17.46
N ASP A 330 -0.08 3.71 16.41
CA ASP A 330 -0.42 4.21 15.07
C ASP A 330 -1.48 3.34 14.37
N PRO A 331 -2.73 3.29 14.87
CA PRO A 331 -3.80 2.44 14.32
C PRO A 331 -4.44 3.08 13.08
N ASN A 332 -3.62 3.48 12.11
CA ASN A 332 -3.99 4.24 10.93
C ASN A 332 -3.68 3.48 9.63
N TYR A 333 -4.40 3.86 8.58
CA TYR A 333 -4.40 3.19 7.29
C TYR A 333 -3.30 3.73 6.38
N TRP A 334 -2.44 2.87 5.82
CA TRP A 334 -1.30 3.29 4.98
C TRP A 334 -1.49 3.02 3.49
N PHE A 335 -2.65 2.53 3.09
CA PHE A 335 -2.96 2.27 1.68
C PHE A 335 -3.79 3.41 1.08
N PHE A 336 -3.69 3.55 -0.23
CA PHE A 336 -4.55 4.38 -1.03
C PHE A 336 -5.93 3.72 -1.21
N TYR A 337 -6.90 4.45 -1.75
CA TYR A 337 -8.28 3.94 -1.84
C TYR A 337 -8.41 2.68 -2.71
N ASN A 338 -7.42 2.37 -3.56
CA ASN A 338 -7.40 1.19 -4.42
C ASN A 338 -6.87 -0.07 -3.72
N LEU A 339 -6.55 0.00 -2.42
CA LEU A 339 -6.12 -1.12 -1.57
C LEU A 339 -4.76 -1.73 -1.95
N GLU A 340 -4.18 -1.28 -3.04
CA GLU A 340 -2.95 -1.81 -3.61
C GLU A 340 -1.81 -0.84 -3.42
N ASP A 341 -1.98 0.42 -3.82
CA ASP A 341 -0.90 1.39 -3.71
C ASP A 341 -0.83 2.00 -2.30
N PRO A 342 0.35 2.40 -1.82
CA PRO A 342 0.48 3.14 -0.58
C PRO A 342 -0.13 4.54 -0.71
N ASN A 343 -0.63 5.08 0.40
CA ASN A 343 -0.90 6.51 0.48
C ASN A 343 0.39 7.26 0.88
N GLN A 344 0.27 8.57 1.09
CA GLN A 344 1.41 9.42 1.45
C GLN A 344 2.19 8.91 2.69
N ARG A 345 1.51 8.42 3.74
CA ARG A 345 2.18 7.87 4.92
C ARG A 345 2.79 6.49 4.65
N GLY A 346 2.10 5.63 3.90
CA GLY A 346 2.68 4.36 3.46
C GLY A 346 3.97 4.57 2.66
N TYR A 347 4.03 5.57 1.78
CA TYR A 347 5.27 5.89 1.07
C TYR A 347 6.37 6.48 1.96
N ASP A 348 6.01 7.20 3.03
CA ASP A 348 6.98 7.63 4.06
C ASP A 348 7.60 6.43 4.79
N ALA A 349 6.78 5.44 5.17
CA ALA A 349 7.28 4.21 5.77
C ALA A 349 8.18 3.42 4.79
N ILE A 350 7.73 3.25 3.54
CA ILE A 350 8.49 2.53 2.52
C ILE A 350 9.83 3.20 2.23
N ARG A 351 9.90 4.53 2.11
CA ARG A 351 11.19 5.19 1.83
C ARG A 351 12.20 4.98 2.96
N ARG A 352 11.76 4.91 4.22
CA ARG A 352 12.65 4.75 5.38
C ARG A 352 13.26 3.37 5.41
N VAL A 353 12.47 2.32 5.21
CA VAL A 353 13.00 0.95 5.12
C VAL A 353 13.95 0.78 3.91
N PHE A 354 13.66 1.45 2.78
CA PHE A 354 14.60 1.50 1.65
C PHE A 354 15.91 2.23 2.00
N LEU A 355 15.86 3.38 2.68
CA LEU A 355 17.06 4.11 3.09
C LEU A 355 17.89 3.28 4.07
N ASN A 356 17.26 2.65 5.07
CA ASN A 356 17.93 1.77 6.04
C ASN A 356 18.62 0.59 5.34
N ALA A 357 17.94 -0.05 4.37
CA ALA A 357 18.53 -1.12 3.58
C ALA A 357 19.73 -0.63 2.74
N ILE A 358 19.64 0.55 2.12
CA ILE A 358 20.73 1.13 1.33
C ILE A 358 21.93 1.46 2.23
N ILE A 359 21.71 2.05 3.40
CA ILE A 359 22.77 2.33 4.39
C ILE A 359 23.47 1.04 4.78
N GLY A 360 22.71 -0.01 5.12
CA GLY A 360 23.24 -1.31 5.49
C GLY A 360 24.06 -1.97 4.37
N ALA A 361 23.57 -1.91 3.12
CA ALA A 361 24.24 -2.47 1.96
C ALA A 361 25.54 -1.73 1.62
N LEU A 362 25.50 -0.40 1.55
CA LEU A 362 26.63 0.40 1.07
C LEU A 362 27.73 0.58 2.11
N ARG A 363 27.45 0.34 3.40
CA ARG A 363 28.45 0.40 4.47
C ARG A 363 29.65 -0.52 4.23
N PHE A 364 29.43 -1.66 3.58
CA PHE A 364 30.48 -2.64 3.30
C PHE A 364 30.94 -2.62 1.84
N GLU A 365 30.38 -1.74 1.03
CA GLU A 365 30.68 -1.66 -0.41
C GLU A 365 31.96 -0.85 -0.67
N PRO A 366 32.94 -1.40 -1.41
CA PRO A 366 34.16 -0.69 -1.74
C PRO A 366 33.92 0.66 -2.46
N GLY A 367 34.51 1.72 -1.90
CA GLY A 367 34.40 3.07 -2.44
C GLY A 367 33.20 3.87 -1.91
N PHE A 368 32.56 3.37 -0.85
CA PHE A 368 31.60 4.10 -0.04
C PHE A 368 32.14 4.28 1.39
N ASP A 369 31.91 5.47 1.96
CA ASP A 369 32.26 5.83 3.33
C ASP A 369 30.99 6.16 4.12
N VAL A 370 30.16 5.14 4.36
CA VAL A 370 28.92 5.28 5.13
C VAL A 370 29.25 5.11 6.62
N PRO A 371 28.95 6.11 7.48
CA PRO A 371 29.22 6.02 8.91
C PRO A 371 28.62 4.78 9.58
N PRO A 372 29.30 4.21 10.59
CA PRO A 372 28.75 3.12 11.39
C PRO A 372 27.56 3.64 12.21
N ASP A 373 26.56 2.77 12.37
CA ASP A 373 25.40 3.04 13.22
C ASP A 373 25.86 3.10 14.67
N LEU A 374 25.66 4.23 15.34
CA LEU A 374 26.06 4.44 16.73
C LEU A 374 24.99 3.92 17.72
N SER A 375 23.87 3.40 17.23
CA SER A 375 22.71 3.00 18.03
C SER A 375 22.63 1.51 18.36
N GLN A 376 23.61 0.69 17.93
CA GLN A 376 23.72 -0.74 18.27
C GLN A 376 24.64 -1.03 19.47
#